data_AF-A0AAV2QH07-F1
#
_entry.id   AF-A0AAV2QH07-F1
#
_cell.length_a   1.000
_cell.length_b   1.000
_cell.length_c   1.000
_cell.angle_alpha   90.00
_cell.angle_beta   90.00
_cell.angle_gamma   90.00
#
_symmetry.space_group_name_H-M   'P 1'
#
loop_
_entity.id
_entity.type
_entity.pdbx_description
1 polymer ?
#
loop_
_entity_poly.entity_id
_entity_poly.type
_entity_poly.pdbx_seq_one_letter_code
_entity_poly.pdbx_strand_id
1 'polypeptide(L)'
;MRLLTVVAALALVAYAGAWDDVFKRIMCYQETYGDRLEEQMPLSISNLIALLEKYELQHTYNNIDSVANAIIKRYQKNGIVFQPGGSVPWNVHEDKETWKEAIIDKTYTPAQLVAEETFDPREECSLHAMMSHSTDVYPHAGVDDIWDGNLQRSGGRSQSGGRSKGRGRYKRRSETHASLSQDIGDANPALHPVENGVVYTPMGPIAAGTLLRGIMAMDRTNGITIRTVFGDEVDYMPTEMQNKYLEPVYVNTLSGDIGQAAITSYSSTEHLQQGGIGPKGRFANCTACPKQFSLVNGYDGEIAPLTRAEIYAGMDGLLIREALNSVSSSSSIQLSEILRMYYSEHGMPGKPEFRACNRMNLWDQLETEKIKEQALSFMYAYSYYWPEIKSVIEQYPDDFVEIEKRFQDRLDKAWQDLTNFISNHPYEDYDPCPIYNNNDVKVENNMVDAVIVFGHDGGITQIDAEKEYIANLGQKLGVSEKRSRLGVLDGKNAEWTFPVTNFSNIADWGCNFTKDQG
;
A
#
# COMPACT_ATOMS: atom_id res chain seq x y z
N MET A 1 -22.95 -44.71 28.11
CA MET A 1 -23.42 -43.47 27.43
C MET A 1 -22.72 -42.21 27.97
N ARG A 2 -21.39 -42.26 28.20
CA ARG A 2 -20.56 -41.12 28.66
C ARG A 2 -19.11 -41.20 28.11
N LEU A 3 -18.91 -41.89 26.99
CA LEU A 3 -17.59 -42.01 26.34
C LEU A 3 -17.56 -41.39 24.93
N LEU A 4 -18.70 -40.94 24.41
CA LEU A 4 -18.83 -40.38 23.05
C LEU A 4 -18.72 -38.85 22.99
N THR A 5 -18.71 -38.16 24.13
CA THR A 5 -18.63 -36.69 24.20
C THR A 5 -17.20 -36.15 24.30
N VAL A 6 -16.21 -36.98 24.65
CA VAL A 6 -14.81 -36.53 24.79
C VAL A 6 -14.04 -36.60 23.47
N VAL A 7 -14.41 -37.50 22.56
CA VAL A 7 -13.78 -37.61 21.23
C VAL A 7 -14.23 -36.47 20.29
N ALA A 8 -15.45 -35.95 20.45
CA ALA A 8 -15.93 -34.79 19.70
C ALA A 8 -15.27 -33.46 20.13
N ALA A 9 -14.87 -33.35 21.42
CA ALA A 9 -14.15 -32.17 21.90
C ALA A 9 -12.66 -32.18 21.52
N LEU A 10 -12.04 -33.35 21.37
CA LEU A 10 -10.64 -33.46 20.91
C LEU A 10 -10.50 -33.35 19.38
N ALA A 11 -11.56 -33.59 18.60
CA ALA A 11 -11.58 -33.32 17.17
C ALA A 11 -11.75 -31.82 16.82
N LEU A 12 -12.19 -30.99 17.78
CA LEU A 12 -12.32 -29.54 17.60
C LEU A 12 -11.07 -28.74 18.01
N VAL A 13 -10.11 -29.35 18.70
CA VAL A 13 -8.84 -28.69 19.11
C VAL A 13 -7.66 -29.11 18.23
N ALA A 14 -7.85 -30.08 17.33
CA ALA A 14 -6.86 -30.47 16.32
C ALA A 14 -7.06 -29.80 14.94
N TYR A 15 -7.82 -28.68 14.90
CA TYR A 15 -8.06 -27.87 13.68
C TYR A 15 -7.28 -26.54 13.70
N ALA A 16 -6.12 -26.51 14.35
CA ALA A 16 -5.23 -25.34 14.38
C ALA A 16 -3.98 -25.51 13.48
N GLY A 17 -3.98 -26.52 12.60
CA GLY A 17 -2.84 -26.86 11.73
C GLY A 17 -3.20 -27.05 10.25
N ALA A 18 -4.28 -26.45 9.78
CA ALA A 18 -4.69 -26.47 8.37
C ALA A 18 -4.91 -25.03 7.88
N TRP A 19 -3.84 -24.23 7.85
CA TRP A 19 -3.83 -22.88 7.27
C TRP A 19 -2.69 -22.80 6.24
N ASP A 20 -2.72 -23.62 5.18
CA ASP A 20 -1.89 -23.35 3.98
C ASP A 20 -2.36 -24.08 2.70
N ASP A 21 -3.66 -24.11 2.45
CA ASP A 21 -4.23 -24.55 1.17
C ASP A 21 -5.27 -23.47 0.82
N VAL A 22 -5.15 -22.58 -0.19
CA VAL A 22 -4.60 -22.77 -1.53
C VAL A 22 -4.31 -21.41 -2.21
N PHE A 23 -3.32 -20.66 -1.72
CA PHE A 23 -2.67 -19.62 -2.55
C PHE A 23 -1.17 -19.88 -2.54
N LYS A 24 -0.64 -20.31 -3.68
CA LYS A 24 0.78 -20.66 -3.82
C LYS A 24 1.61 -19.39 -4.04
N ARG A 25 1.76 -18.59 -2.97
CA ARG A 25 2.53 -17.33 -2.93
C ARG A 25 3.87 -17.42 -3.66
N ILE A 26 4.58 -18.54 -3.48
CA ILE A 26 5.89 -18.77 -4.09
C ILE A 26 5.89 -18.66 -5.62
N MET A 27 4.77 -18.97 -6.30
CA MET A 27 4.66 -18.83 -7.75
C MET A 27 4.79 -17.38 -8.21
N CYS A 28 4.41 -16.42 -7.37
CA CYS A 28 4.51 -14.99 -7.65
C CYS A 28 5.95 -14.48 -7.64
N TYR A 29 6.89 -15.29 -7.17
CA TYR A 29 8.32 -14.98 -7.10
C TYR A 29 9.16 -15.88 -8.03
N GLN A 30 8.49 -16.60 -8.93
CA GLN A 30 9.10 -17.41 -9.98
C GLN A 30 9.07 -16.67 -11.32
N GLU A 31 9.95 -17.06 -12.24
CA GLU A 31 10.07 -16.46 -13.59
C GLU A 31 8.73 -16.35 -14.34
N THR A 32 7.81 -17.28 -14.11
CA THR A 32 6.54 -17.38 -14.82
C THR A 32 5.56 -16.25 -14.48
N TYR A 33 5.59 -15.69 -13.26
CA TYR A 33 4.53 -14.78 -12.81
C TYR A 33 4.99 -13.51 -12.08
N GLY A 34 6.24 -13.42 -11.61
CA GLY A 34 6.65 -12.18 -10.94
C GLY A 34 8.13 -11.92 -10.72
N ASP A 35 9.04 -12.81 -11.10
CA ASP A 35 10.48 -12.47 -11.11
C ASP A 35 10.83 -11.46 -12.23
N ARG A 36 9.94 -11.28 -13.21
CA ARG A 36 10.06 -10.24 -14.25
C ARG A 36 8.96 -9.21 -14.06
N LEU A 37 9.33 -7.94 -13.90
CA LEU A 37 8.39 -6.82 -13.89
C LEU A 37 7.48 -6.82 -15.11
N GLU A 38 7.94 -7.33 -16.25
CA GLU A 38 7.12 -7.42 -17.46
C GLU A 38 5.87 -8.29 -17.24
N GLU A 39 5.96 -9.39 -16.51
CA GLU A 39 4.83 -10.31 -16.30
C GLU A 39 3.83 -9.81 -15.25
N GLN A 40 4.27 -8.91 -14.36
CA GLN A 40 3.40 -8.35 -13.31
C GLN A 40 2.30 -7.46 -13.89
N MET A 41 1.13 -7.47 -13.25
CA MET A 41 0.06 -6.50 -13.52
C MET A 41 0.41 -5.13 -12.93
N PRO A 42 -0.15 -4.03 -13.45
CA PRO A 42 0.11 -2.70 -12.92
C PRO A 42 -0.41 -2.54 -11.49
N LEU A 43 0.42 -2.04 -10.59
CA LEU A 43 0.09 -1.67 -9.22
C LEU A 43 -0.60 -0.30 -9.20
N SER A 44 -1.88 -0.24 -9.61
CA SER A 44 -2.69 0.98 -9.63
C SER A 44 -4.02 0.80 -8.91
N ILE A 45 -4.58 1.90 -8.39
CA ILE A 45 -5.88 1.86 -7.71
C ILE A 45 -6.99 1.41 -8.66
N SER A 46 -6.87 1.72 -9.95
CA SER A 46 -7.79 1.25 -10.99
C SER A 46 -7.73 -0.26 -11.17
N ASN A 47 -6.53 -0.87 -11.13
CA ASN A 47 -6.38 -2.32 -11.14
C ASN A 47 -7.04 -2.94 -9.90
N LEU A 48 -6.71 -2.44 -8.70
CA LEU A 48 -7.29 -2.93 -7.45
C LEU A 48 -8.83 -2.88 -7.46
N ILE A 49 -9.40 -1.74 -7.87
CA ILE A 49 -10.86 -1.58 -7.98
C ILE A 49 -11.45 -2.60 -8.96
N ALA A 50 -10.82 -2.85 -10.10
CA ALA A 50 -11.33 -3.80 -11.09
C ALA A 50 -11.33 -5.25 -10.57
N LEU A 51 -10.27 -5.66 -9.85
CA LEU A 51 -10.22 -6.98 -9.20
C LEU A 51 -11.26 -7.12 -8.09
N LEU A 52 -11.51 -6.05 -7.31
CA LEU A 52 -12.58 -6.04 -6.33
C LEU A 52 -13.97 -6.11 -6.98
N GLU A 53 -14.19 -5.39 -8.09
CA GLU A 53 -15.44 -5.46 -8.85
C GLU A 53 -15.73 -6.87 -9.35
N LYS A 54 -14.72 -7.56 -9.89
CA LYS A 54 -14.80 -8.96 -10.33
C LYS A 54 -15.23 -9.87 -9.18
N TYR A 55 -14.63 -9.71 -8.01
CA TYR A 55 -14.98 -10.51 -6.84
C TYR A 55 -16.41 -10.26 -6.35
N GLU A 56 -16.79 -8.99 -6.24
CA GLU A 56 -18.11 -8.54 -5.79
C GLU A 56 -19.25 -8.84 -6.78
N LEU A 57 -18.94 -9.15 -8.04
CA LEU A 57 -19.92 -9.64 -9.02
C LEU A 57 -20.31 -11.11 -8.79
N GLN A 58 -19.37 -11.90 -8.26
CA GLN A 58 -19.55 -13.33 -8.08
C GLN A 58 -20.00 -13.69 -6.66
N HIS A 59 -19.93 -12.75 -5.72
CA HIS A 59 -20.15 -13.00 -4.31
C HIS A 59 -21.03 -11.93 -3.66
N THR A 60 -21.98 -12.36 -2.84
CA THR A 60 -22.81 -11.46 -2.03
C THR A 60 -22.20 -11.28 -0.64
N TYR A 61 -21.90 -10.04 -0.26
CA TYR A 61 -21.46 -9.69 1.09
C TYR A 61 -22.50 -8.82 1.79
N ASN A 62 -22.56 -8.97 3.10
CA ASN A 62 -23.42 -8.15 3.94
C ASN A 62 -22.81 -6.78 4.21
N ASN A 63 -21.47 -6.68 4.19
CA ASN A 63 -20.73 -5.51 4.59
C ASN A 63 -19.35 -5.44 3.89
N ILE A 64 -18.85 -4.22 3.74
CA ILE A 64 -17.62 -3.90 2.98
C ILE A 64 -16.34 -4.37 3.68
N ASP A 65 -16.35 -4.44 5.01
CA ASP A 65 -15.28 -5.00 5.82
C ASP A 65 -15.10 -6.50 5.58
N SER A 66 -16.16 -7.26 5.25
CA SER A 66 -16.01 -8.69 4.90
C SER A 66 -15.23 -8.89 3.61
N VAL A 67 -15.43 -8.04 2.60
CA VAL A 67 -14.67 -8.09 1.34
C VAL A 67 -13.20 -7.79 1.63
N ALA A 68 -12.93 -6.70 2.34
CA ALA A 68 -11.57 -6.32 2.72
C ALA A 68 -10.88 -7.44 3.54
N ASN A 69 -11.59 -8.03 4.50
CA ASN A 69 -11.08 -9.13 5.32
C ASN A 69 -10.73 -10.37 4.48
N ALA A 70 -11.60 -10.75 3.54
CA ALA A 70 -11.37 -11.92 2.67
C ALA A 70 -10.12 -11.74 1.80
N ILE A 71 -9.93 -10.55 1.21
CA ILE A 71 -8.77 -10.21 0.37
C ILE A 71 -7.49 -10.18 1.22
N ILE A 72 -7.51 -9.46 2.35
CA ILE A 72 -6.35 -9.34 3.25
C ILE A 72 -5.93 -10.72 3.76
N LYS A 73 -6.85 -11.53 4.29
CA LYS A 73 -6.51 -12.83 4.87
C LYS A 73 -5.99 -13.86 3.87
N ARG A 74 -6.34 -13.74 2.58
CA ARG A 74 -5.84 -14.66 1.56
C ARG A 74 -4.52 -14.21 0.95
N TYR A 75 -4.41 -12.93 0.59
CA TYR A 75 -3.33 -12.46 -0.28
C TYR A 75 -2.24 -11.68 0.43
N GLN A 76 -2.47 -11.15 1.63
CA GLN A 76 -1.43 -10.39 2.31
C GLN A 76 -0.40 -11.30 2.97
N LYS A 77 0.88 -11.02 2.73
CA LYS A 77 1.98 -11.52 3.55
C LYS A 77 3.13 -10.52 3.57
N ASN A 78 3.23 -9.74 4.64
CA ASN A 78 4.27 -8.72 4.77
C ASN A 78 5.67 -9.32 5.00
N GLY A 79 6.70 -8.53 4.72
CA GLY A 79 8.10 -8.86 5.02
C GLY A 79 8.76 -9.88 4.08
N ILE A 80 8.16 -10.15 2.92
CA ILE A 80 8.83 -10.90 1.85
C ILE A 80 9.81 -9.95 1.16
N VAL A 81 11.09 -10.29 1.18
CA VAL A 81 12.17 -9.48 0.60
C VAL A 81 13.11 -10.35 -0.23
N PHE A 82 13.82 -9.71 -1.15
CA PHE A 82 14.86 -10.34 -1.93
C PHE A 82 16.19 -10.42 -1.16
N GLN A 83 16.75 -11.62 -1.08
CA GLN A 83 18.03 -11.91 -0.44
C GLN A 83 19.04 -12.45 -1.46
N PRO A 84 20.05 -11.63 -1.86
CA PRO A 84 21.06 -12.08 -2.80
C PRO A 84 21.84 -13.26 -2.22
N GLY A 85 22.00 -14.32 -3.03
CA GLY A 85 22.80 -15.49 -2.68
C GLY A 85 22.15 -16.50 -1.74
N GLY A 86 20.89 -16.29 -1.34
CA GLY A 86 20.09 -17.31 -0.65
C GLY A 86 19.77 -18.51 -1.54
N SER A 87 19.60 -19.70 -0.96
CA SER A 87 19.11 -20.89 -1.68
C SER A 87 17.68 -20.72 -2.20
N VAL A 88 16.92 -19.84 -1.54
CA VAL A 88 15.63 -19.31 -2.00
C VAL A 88 15.79 -17.79 -1.95
N PRO A 89 15.81 -17.09 -3.09
CA PRO A 89 16.10 -15.66 -3.12
C PRO A 89 14.98 -14.80 -2.55
N TRP A 90 13.75 -15.32 -2.50
CA TRP A 90 12.58 -14.64 -1.97
C TRP A 90 12.08 -15.34 -0.72
N ASN A 91 12.16 -14.66 0.41
CA ASN A 91 11.77 -15.24 1.69
C ASN A 91 11.23 -14.19 2.65
N VAL A 92 10.39 -14.67 3.57
CA VAL A 92 9.94 -13.86 4.70
C VAL A 92 11.16 -13.59 5.58
N HIS A 93 11.57 -12.34 5.65
CA HIS A 93 12.61 -11.90 6.56
C HIS A 93 11.97 -11.53 7.89
N GLU A 94 12.46 -12.11 8.99
CA GLU A 94 11.98 -11.75 10.31
C GLU A 94 12.44 -10.33 10.64
N ASP A 95 11.55 -9.38 10.41
CA ASP A 95 11.83 -7.97 10.47
C ASP A 95 10.68 -7.16 11.07
N LYS A 96 10.86 -5.84 11.01
CA LYS A 96 9.93 -4.86 11.55
C LYS A 96 8.48 -5.03 11.04
N GLU A 97 8.31 -5.42 9.77
CA GLU A 97 7.00 -5.57 9.12
C GLU A 97 6.32 -6.88 9.53
N THR A 98 7.08 -7.97 9.65
CA THR A 98 6.54 -9.27 10.11
C THR A 98 6.10 -9.23 11.57
N TRP A 99 6.83 -8.53 12.43
CA TRP A 99 6.44 -8.34 13.83
C TRP A 99 5.20 -7.47 13.95
N LYS A 100 5.08 -6.41 13.15
CA LYS A 100 3.86 -5.59 13.06
C LYS A 100 2.67 -6.47 12.65
N GLU A 101 2.83 -7.26 11.58
CA GLU A 101 1.82 -8.20 11.09
C GLU A 101 1.38 -9.19 12.16
N ALA A 102 2.31 -9.77 12.94
CA ALA A 102 1.98 -10.75 13.98
C ALA A 102 1.10 -10.19 15.12
N ILE A 103 1.24 -8.91 15.45
CA ILE A 103 0.37 -8.22 16.44
C ILE A 103 -0.99 -7.96 15.81
N ILE A 104 -0.96 -7.34 14.65
CA ILE A 104 -2.12 -6.96 13.87
C ILE A 104 -3.01 -8.20 13.59
N ASP A 105 -2.42 -9.34 13.26
CA ASP A 105 -3.15 -10.55 12.91
C ASP A 105 -4.04 -11.09 14.05
N LYS A 106 -3.62 -10.83 15.28
CA LYS A 106 -4.34 -11.19 16.51
C LYS A 106 -5.45 -10.21 16.86
N THR A 107 -5.52 -9.06 16.20
CA THR A 107 -6.62 -8.08 16.32
C THR A 107 -7.82 -8.43 15.44
N TYR A 108 -7.71 -9.47 14.60
CA TYR A 108 -8.73 -9.84 13.64
C TYR A 108 -9.60 -11.03 14.07
N THR A 109 -10.66 -11.26 13.30
CA THR A 109 -11.54 -12.43 13.42
C THR A 109 -11.30 -13.39 12.26
N PRO A 110 -11.79 -14.64 12.34
CA PRO A 110 -11.86 -15.52 11.19
C PRO A 110 -12.59 -14.85 10.01
N ALA A 111 -12.14 -15.12 8.80
CA ALA A 111 -12.73 -14.64 7.55
C ALA A 111 -13.20 -15.82 6.71
N GLN A 112 -14.26 -15.62 5.92
CA GLN A 112 -14.49 -16.50 4.77
C GLN A 112 -13.42 -16.18 3.72
N LEU A 113 -12.62 -17.18 3.36
CA LEU A 113 -11.58 -17.02 2.37
C LEU A 113 -12.18 -16.93 0.96
N VAL A 114 -11.55 -16.14 0.10
CA VAL A 114 -11.84 -16.10 -1.34
C VAL A 114 -11.61 -17.50 -1.92
N ALA A 115 -12.53 -17.98 -2.76
CA ALA A 115 -12.42 -19.28 -3.42
C ALA A 115 -11.30 -19.27 -4.48
N GLU A 116 -10.60 -20.39 -4.64
CA GLU A 116 -9.44 -20.54 -5.54
C GLU A 116 -9.69 -20.16 -7.00
N GLU A 117 -10.88 -20.42 -7.51
CA GLU A 117 -11.21 -20.20 -8.93
C GLU A 117 -11.70 -18.77 -9.22
N THR A 118 -11.69 -17.89 -8.22
CA THR A 118 -12.16 -16.50 -8.37
C THR A 118 -11.24 -15.71 -9.28
N PHE A 119 -9.93 -15.89 -9.10
CA PHE A 119 -8.88 -15.14 -9.78
C PHE A 119 -7.94 -16.10 -10.50
N ASP A 120 -7.45 -15.69 -11.66
CA ASP A 120 -6.37 -16.43 -12.31
C ASP A 120 -5.04 -16.22 -11.57
N PRO A 121 -4.01 -17.05 -11.79
CA PRO A 121 -2.75 -16.96 -11.06
C PRO A 121 -2.06 -15.59 -11.15
N ARG A 122 -2.23 -14.86 -12.26
CA ARG A 122 -1.61 -13.55 -12.47
C ARG A 122 -2.34 -12.48 -11.65
N GLU A 123 -3.67 -12.56 -11.60
CA GLU A 123 -4.52 -11.73 -10.74
C GLU A 123 -4.26 -12.01 -9.24
N GLU A 124 -4.11 -13.27 -8.84
CA GLU A 124 -3.76 -13.64 -7.46
C GLU A 124 -2.40 -13.05 -7.05
N CYS A 125 -1.40 -13.13 -7.93
CA CYS A 125 -0.10 -12.51 -7.70
C CYS A 125 -0.18 -10.97 -7.69
N SER A 126 -1.03 -10.36 -8.50
CA SER A 126 -1.27 -8.91 -8.46
C SER A 126 -1.89 -8.48 -7.13
N LEU A 127 -2.88 -9.22 -6.62
CA LEU A 127 -3.45 -8.95 -5.29
C LEU A 127 -2.39 -9.11 -4.22
N HIS A 128 -1.60 -10.19 -4.26
CA HIS A 128 -0.50 -10.39 -3.33
C HIS A 128 0.50 -9.24 -3.32
N ALA A 129 0.94 -8.79 -4.50
CA ALA A 129 1.88 -7.69 -4.66
C ALA A 129 1.32 -6.33 -4.19
N MET A 130 0.01 -6.09 -4.35
CA MET A 130 -0.62 -4.86 -3.84
C MET A 130 -0.89 -4.90 -2.33
N MET A 131 -1.18 -6.08 -1.77
CA MET A 131 -1.54 -6.22 -0.35
C MET A 131 -0.33 -6.32 0.58
N SER A 132 0.78 -6.87 0.08
CA SER A 132 1.95 -7.21 0.90
C SER A 132 2.97 -6.09 0.90
N HIS A 133 3.34 -5.62 2.07
CA HIS A 133 4.30 -4.53 2.25
C HIS A 133 5.67 -5.05 2.69
N SER A 134 6.73 -4.52 2.08
CA SER A 134 8.13 -4.71 2.45
C SER A 134 9.00 -3.64 1.78
N THR A 135 10.25 -3.52 2.22
CA THR A 135 11.24 -2.67 1.56
C THR A 135 12.46 -3.49 1.18
N ASP A 136 12.71 -3.60 -0.12
CA ASP A 136 13.87 -4.28 -0.67
C ASP A 136 15.05 -3.32 -0.81
N VAL A 137 16.16 -3.66 -0.15
CA VAL A 137 17.41 -2.90 -0.20
C VAL A 137 18.39 -3.43 -1.24
N TYR A 138 18.11 -4.57 -1.87
CA TYR A 138 18.96 -5.17 -2.89
C TYR A 138 18.25 -5.19 -4.25
N PRO A 139 18.96 -4.88 -5.35
CA PRO A 139 18.41 -5.02 -6.69
C PRO A 139 18.21 -6.51 -7.04
N HIS A 140 17.19 -6.81 -7.85
CA HIS A 140 16.91 -8.15 -8.35
C HIS A 140 16.51 -8.12 -9.83
N ALA A 141 16.28 -9.29 -10.45
CA ALA A 141 15.96 -9.38 -11.88
C ALA A 141 14.76 -8.49 -12.25
N GLY A 142 14.91 -7.70 -13.32
CA GLY A 142 13.90 -6.74 -13.77
C GLY A 142 13.83 -5.43 -12.97
N VAL A 143 14.42 -5.37 -11.79
CA VAL A 143 14.50 -4.19 -10.93
C VAL A 143 15.91 -3.61 -11.02
N ASP A 144 16.10 -2.71 -11.99
CA ASP A 144 17.30 -1.88 -12.05
C ASP A 144 17.24 -0.82 -10.92
N ASP A 145 18.40 -0.24 -10.56
CA ASP A 145 18.49 0.98 -9.74
C ASP A 145 18.00 2.18 -10.58
N ILE A 146 16.72 2.14 -10.99
CA ILE A 146 16.08 3.09 -11.91
C ILE A 146 15.71 4.36 -11.14
N TRP A 147 16.71 5.02 -10.61
CA TRP A 147 16.63 6.45 -10.38
C TRP A 147 17.46 7.15 -11.45
N ASP A 148 16.78 7.66 -12.48
CA ASP A 148 17.43 8.46 -13.53
C ASP A 148 17.86 9.87 -13.06
N GLY A 149 17.72 10.17 -11.77
CA GLY A 149 18.14 11.43 -11.16
C GLY A 149 17.25 12.63 -11.46
N ASN A 150 16.22 12.50 -12.32
CA ASN A 150 15.42 13.62 -12.77
C ASN A 150 13.96 13.51 -12.29
N LEU A 151 13.57 14.41 -11.38
CA LEU A 151 12.17 14.79 -11.22
C LEU A 151 11.74 15.57 -12.47
N GLN A 152 11.39 14.86 -13.56
CA GLN A 152 10.70 15.55 -14.66
C GLN A 152 9.32 15.95 -14.17
N ARG A 153 9.16 17.27 -13.98
CA ARG A 153 7.89 17.93 -13.71
C ARG A 153 6.86 17.52 -14.78
N SER A 154 5.92 16.67 -14.38
CA SER A 154 4.62 16.60 -15.05
C SER A 154 4.02 18.01 -15.06
N GLY A 155 3.87 18.62 -16.25
CA GLY A 155 2.99 19.78 -16.45
C GLY A 155 3.59 21.20 -16.49
N GLY A 156 4.90 21.41 -16.54
CA GLY A 156 5.49 22.75 -16.64
C GLY A 156 5.87 23.15 -18.08
N ARG A 157 5.08 24.02 -18.73
CA ARG A 157 5.44 24.70 -20.00
C ARG A 157 6.91 25.09 -20.01
N SER A 158 7.71 24.48 -20.89
CA SER A 158 9.09 24.91 -21.10
C SER A 158 9.08 26.35 -21.64
N GLN A 159 9.45 27.32 -20.81
CA GLN A 159 9.98 28.59 -21.30
C GLN A 159 11.48 28.43 -21.38
N SER A 160 11.95 28.34 -22.62
CA SER A 160 13.37 28.45 -22.94
C SER A 160 13.91 29.79 -22.45
N GLY A 161 15.09 29.77 -21.81
CA GLY A 161 15.94 30.95 -21.71
C GLY A 161 16.53 31.18 -20.32
N GLY A 162 17.76 30.71 -20.10
CA GLY A 162 18.52 31.15 -18.94
C GLY A 162 19.74 30.30 -18.62
N ARG A 163 20.88 30.65 -19.21
CA ARG A 163 22.21 30.18 -18.81
C ARG A 163 22.42 30.38 -17.30
N SER A 164 22.67 29.32 -16.55
CA SER A 164 23.46 29.39 -15.31
C SER A 164 24.48 28.25 -15.28
N LYS A 165 25.75 28.63 -15.43
CA LYS A 165 26.91 27.78 -15.16
C LYS A 165 27.13 27.78 -13.64
N GLY A 166 26.82 26.68 -12.98
CA GLY A 166 27.17 26.43 -11.58
C GLY A 166 27.66 24.99 -11.43
N ARG A 167 28.95 24.77 -11.67
CA ARG A 167 29.60 23.46 -11.48
C ARG A 167 29.73 23.14 -9.99
N GLY A 168 28.70 22.53 -9.42
CA GLY A 168 28.82 21.68 -8.23
C GLY A 168 29.24 20.29 -8.67
N ARG A 169 30.51 19.95 -8.46
CA ARG A 169 31.11 18.67 -8.85
C ARG A 169 30.69 17.59 -7.84
N TYR A 170 29.45 17.13 -7.89
CA TYR A 170 29.15 15.78 -7.39
C TYR A 170 29.91 14.82 -8.31
N LYS A 171 30.87 14.10 -7.74
CA LYS A 171 31.54 13.00 -8.46
C LYS A 171 30.44 12.04 -8.89
N ARG A 172 30.11 12.05 -10.19
CA ARG A 172 29.51 10.92 -10.89
C ARG A 172 30.35 9.69 -10.50
N ARG A 173 29.85 8.90 -9.56
CA ARG A 173 30.28 7.52 -9.42
C ARG A 173 29.94 6.91 -10.78
N SER A 174 30.98 6.46 -11.46
CA SER A 174 30.91 5.88 -12.80
C SER A 174 29.68 5.00 -12.90
N GLU A 175 28.88 5.27 -13.93
CA GLU A 175 27.83 4.42 -14.49
C GLU A 175 28.45 3.05 -14.85
N THR A 176 28.77 2.25 -13.85
CA THR A 176 28.63 0.81 -13.97
C THR A 176 27.21 0.57 -13.51
N HIS A 177 26.33 0.26 -14.46
CA HIS A 177 25.15 -0.55 -14.16
C HIS A 177 25.57 -1.54 -13.09
N ALA A 178 24.78 -1.68 -12.02
CA ALA A 178 24.83 -2.90 -11.24
C ALA A 178 24.39 -4.02 -12.20
N SER A 179 25.28 -4.40 -13.12
CA SER A 179 25.24 -5.70 -13.76
C SER A 179 25.07 -6.64 -12.61
N LEU A 180 24.05 -7.49 -12.65
CA LEU A 180 23.96 -8.71 -11.85
C LEU A 180 25.34 -9.38 -11.91
N SER A 181 26.22 -9.01 -11.00
CA SER A 181 27.50 -9.67 -10.84
C SER A 181 27.08 -11.01 -10.29
N GLN A 182 27.26 -12.03 -11.14
CA GLN A 182 27.04 -13.44 -10.86
C GLN A 182 27.88 -13.95 -9.67
N ASP A 183 28.56 -13.06 -8.95
CA ASP A 183 29.31 -13.30 -7.73
C ASP A 183 28.42 -13.03 -6.52
N ILE A 184 27.92 -14.16 -6.01
CA ILE A 184 26.97 -14.43 -4.93
C ILE A 184 27.33 -13.79 -3.56
N GLY A 185 28.46 -13.07 -3.45
CA GLY A 185 28.97 -12.52 -2.19
C GLY A 185 29.11 -10.99 -2.13
N ASP A 186 28.94 -10.26 -3.24
CA ASP A 186 29.29 -8.81 -3.34
C ASP A 186 28.12 -7.94 -3.84
N ALA A 187 26.86 -8.36 -3.62
CA ALA A 187 25.70 -7.53 -3.98
C ALA A 187 25.68 -6.26 -3.12
N ASN A 188 26.03 -5.12 -3.72
CA ASN A 188 25.91 -3.82 -3.05
C ASN A 188 24.41 -3.47 -2.86
N PRO A 189 24.02 -2.87 -1.73
CA PRO A 189 22.69 -2.31 -1.58
C PRO A 189 22.34 -1.34 -2.73
N ALA A 190 21.08 -1.34 -3.15
CA ALA A 190 20.55 -0.40 -4.12
C ALA A 190 20.69 1.03 -3.59
N LEU A 191 21.01 1.98 -4.49
CA LEU A 191 21.00 3.40 -4.10
C LEU A 191 19.58 3.84 -3.73
N HIS A 192 18.58 3.29 -4.42
CA HIS A 192 17.17 3.55 -4.22
C HIS A 192 16.42 2.25 -3.86
N PRO A 193 16.09 2.03 -2.57
CA PRO A 193 15.31 0.87 -2.15
C PRO A 193 13.94 0.83 -2.84
N VAL A 194 13.45 -0.38 -3.10
CA VAL A 194 12.10 -0.60 -3.63
C VAL A 194 11.13 -0.80 -2.48
N GLU A 195 10.01 -0.08 -2.52
CA GLU A 195 8.91 -0.27 -1.57
C GLU A 195 7.82 -1.12 -2.26
N ASN A 196 7.62 -2.33 -1.76
CA ASN A 196 6.59 -3.25 -2.25
C ASN A 196 5.24 -2.95 -1.58
N GLY A 197 4.13 -3.35 -2.21
CA GLY A 197 2.78 -3.05 -1.69
C GLY A 197 2.30 -1.63 -2.00
N VAL A 198 3.08 -0.85 -2.75
CA VAL A 198 2.71 0.52 -3.14
C VAL A 198 1.86 0.50 -4.40
N VAL A 199 0.70 1.14 -4.30
CA VAL A 199 -0.25 1.30 -5.39
C VAL A 199 -0.27 2.75 -5.86
N TYR A 200 -0.20 2.92 -7.18
CA TYR A 200 -0.29 4.21 -7.84
C TYR A 200 -1.71 4.77 -7.76
N THR A 201 -1.79 6.04 -7.37
CA THR A 201 -2.97 6.89 -7.56
C THR A 201 -2.52 8.24 -8.10
N PRO A 202 -3.36 8.97 -8.86
CA PRO A 202 -3.04 10.34 -9.28
C PRO A 202 -2.78 11.30 -8.10
N MET A 203 -3.33 10.97 -6.92
CA MET A 203 -3.23 11.74 -5.69
C MET A 203 -2.08 11.27 -4.79
N GLY A 204 -1.18 10.45 -5.34
CA GLY A 204 0.02 9.92 -4.70
C GLY A 204 -0.05 8.45 -4.30
N PRO A 205 1.10 7.87 -3.90
CA PRO A 205 1.24 6.45 -3.62
C PRO A 205 0.51 6.06 -2.34
N ILE A 206 -0.05 4.86 -2.30
CA ILE A 206 -0.72 4.31 -1.12
C ILE A 206 -0.26 2.88 -0.86
N ALA A 207 -0.11 2.50 0.41
CA ALA A 207 0.06 1.10 0.79
C ALA A 207 -1.33 0.44 0.83
N ALA A 208 -1.71 -0.26 -0.25
CA ALA A 208 -3.09 -0.73 -0.40
C ALA A 208 -3.48 -1.77 0.67
N GLY A 209 -2.53 -2.58 1.13
CA GLY A 209 -2.71 -3.46 2.28
C GLY A 209 -3.14 -2.70 3.54
N THR A 210 -2.44 -1.61 3.90
CA THR A 210 -2.78 -0.77 5.07
C THR A 210 -4.16 -0.13 4.93
N LEU A 211 -4.49 0.38 3.74
CA LEU A 211 -5.81 0.96 3.45
C LEU A 211 -6.93 -0.06 3.70
N LEU A 212 -6.79 -1.25 3.13
CA LEU A 212 -7.80 -2.31 3.24
C LEU A 212 -7.89 -2.87 4.66
N ARG A 213 -6.79 -2.90 5.42
CA ARG A 213 -6.82 -3.24 6.85
C ARG A 213 -7.63 -2.22 7.67
N GLY A 214 -7.49 -0.93 7.38
CA GLY A 214 -8.31 0.11 7.99
C GLY A 214 -9.81 -0.07 7.70
N ILE A 215 -10.15 -0.35 6.43
CA ILE A 215 -11.52 -0.64 6.00
C ILE A 215 -12.07 -1.90 6.67
N MET A 216 -11.30 -2.99 6.69
CA MET A 216 -11.66 -4.23 7.38
C MET A 216 -11.99 -4.03 8.86
N ALA A 217 -11.36 -3.04 9.50
CA ALA A 217 -11.52 -2.76 10.91
C ALA A 217 -12.55 -1.65 11.21
N MET A 218 -13.26 -1.11 10.22
CA MET A 218 -14.07 0.11 10.38
C MET A 218 -15.19 -0.01 11.43
N ASP A 219 -15.86 -1.15 11.48
CA ASP A 219 -16.96 -1.44 12.40
C ASP A 219 -16.48 -2.01 13.75
N ARG A 220 -15.16 -2.10 13.94
CA ARG A 220 -14.54 -2.77 15.10
C ARG A 220 -14.01 -1.76 16.09
N THR A 221 -14.89 -1.32 16.98
CA THR A 221 -14.55 -0.41 18.08
C THR A 221 -14.12 -1.13 19.36
N ASN A 222 -14.38 -2.44 19.46
CA ASN A 222 -13.96 -3.23 20.62
C ASN A 222 -12.47 -3.56 20.52
N GLY A 223 -11.65 -2.90 21.34
CA GLY A 223 -10.24 -3.20 21.45
C GLY A 223 -9.96 -4.53 22.14
N ILE A 224 -8.76 -5.07 21.91
CA ILE A 224 -8.23 -6.23 22.65
C ILE A 224 -7.03 -5.81 23.51
N THR A 225 -6.86 -6.40 24.69
CA THR A 225 -5.72 -6.02 25.54
C THR A 225 -4.44 -6.68 25.07
N ILE A 226 -3.29 -6.07 25.37
CA ILE A 226 -1.97 -6.65 25.09
C ILE A 226 -1.82 -8.03 25.74
N ARG A 227 -2.34 -8.20 26.96
CA ARG A 227 -2.39 -9.51 27.62
C ARG A 227 -3.19 -10.55 26.84
N THR A 228 -4.31 -10.18 26.21
CA THR A 228 -5.06 -11.12 25.35
C THR A 228 -4.30 -11.51 24.10
N VAL A 229 -3.47 -10.61 23.55
CA VAL A 229 -2.64 -10.85 22.36
C VAL A 229 -1.49 -11.83 22.65
N PHE A 230 -0.82 -11.71 23.79
CA PHE A 230 0.42 -12.44 24.08
C PHE A 230 0.33 -13.44 25.24
N GLY A 231 -0.75 -13.45 26.01
CA GLY A 231 -0.89 -14.32 27.17
C GLY A 231 0.14 -14.00 28.26
N ASP A 232 0.71 -15.04 28.87
CA ASP A 232 1.66 -14.93 29.98
C ASP A 232 3.07 -14.50 29.51
N GLU A 233 3.32 -14.44 28.20
CA GLU A 233 4.63 -14.05 27.65
C GLU A 233 4.98 -12.58 27.90
N VAL A 234 3.99 -11.76 28.27
CA VAL A 234 4.16 -10.34 28.62
C VAL A 234 4.07 -10.08 30.12
N ASP A 235 4.18 -11.12 30.97
CA ASP A 235 4.17 -10.97 32.44
C ASP A 235 5.32 -10.12 32.98
N TYR A 236 6.38 -9.90 32.18
CA TYR A 236 7.47 -8.99 32.52
C TYR A 236 7.09 -7.50 32.39
N MET A 237 5.99 -7.17 31.70
CA MET A 237 5.49 -5.80 31.55
C MET A 237 4.68 -5.39 32.79
N PRO A 238 4.70 -4.11 33.21
CA PRO A 238 3.75 -3.57 34.16
C PRO A 238 2.29 -3.84 33.78
N THR A 239 1.42 -4.01 34.78
CA THR A 239 0.00 -4.35 34.58
C THR A 239 -0.74 -3.26 33.78
N GLU A 240 -0.33 -2.02 33.93
CA GLU A 240 -0.82 -0.86 33.20
C GLU A 240 -0.59 -0.98 31.70
N MET A 241 0.57 -1.52 31.28
CA MET A 241 0.88 -1.80 29.87
C MET A 241 0.04 -2.98 29.38
N GLN A 242 0.04 -4.10 30.12
CA GLN A 242 -0.69 -5.32 29.75
C GLN A 242 -2.19 -5.06 29.48
N ASN A 243 -2.79 -4.11 30.23
CA ASN A 243 -4.20 -3.76 30.15
C ASN A 243 -4.53 -2.69 29.10
N LYS A 244 -3.56 -2.15 28.37
CA LYS A 244 -3.85 -1.22 27.27
C LYS A 244 -4.59 -1.93 26.15
N TYR A 245 -5.60 -1.25 25.60
CA TYR A 245 -6.41 -1.74 24.49
C TYR A 245 -5.79 -1.35 23.15
N LEU A 246 -5.73 -2.33 22.26
CA LEU A 246 -5.44 -2.17 20.85
C LEU A 246 -6.77 -2.17 20.09
N GLU A 247 -7.21 -0.99 19.68
CA GLU A 247 -8.42 -0.82 18.88
C GLU A 247 -8.10 -1.11 17.40
N PRO A 248 -8.73 -2.14 16.78
CA PRO A 248 -8.36 -2.60 15.46
C PRO A 248 -8.30 -1.48 14.42
N VAL A 249 -9.27 -0.57 14.39
CA VAL A 249 -9.31 0.51 13.38
C VAL A 249 -8.06 1.39 13.38
N TYR A 250 -7.48 1.63 14.56
CA TYR A 250 -6.34 2.52 14.74
C TYR A 250 -5.00 1.80 14.55
N VAL A 251 -4.84 0.62 15.15
CA VAL A 251 -3.58 -0.14 15.09
C VAL A 251 -3.33 -0.76 13.72
N ASN A 252 -4.37 -0.89 12.89
CA ASN A 252 -4.29 -1.36 11.51
C ASN A 252 -4.06 -0.25 10.48
N THR A 253 -3.99 1.00 10.94
CA THR A 253 -3.77 2.18 10.12
C THR A 253 -2.57 2.95 10.69
N LEU A 254 -2.64 4.28 10.65
CA LEU A 254 -1.55 5.19 10.99
C LEU A 254 -0.96 4.96 12.39
N SER A 255 -1.76 4.50 13.35
CA SER A 255 -1.31 4.34 14.75
C SER A 255 -0.32 3.18 14.91
N GLY A 256 -0.55 2.08 14.19
CA GLY A 256 0.38 0.94 14.18
C GLY A 256 1.71 1.32 13.53
N ASP A 257 1.63 1.98 12.37
CA ASP A 257 2.82 2.35 11.60
C ASP A 257 3.66 3.42 12.33
N ILE A 258 3.03 4.45 12.93
CA ILE A 258 3.78 5.45 13.72
C ILE A 258 4.33 4.87 15.02
N GLY A 259 3.62 3.93 15.67
CA GLY A 259 4.11 3.25 16.86
C GLY A 259 5.34 2.38 16.58
N GLN A 260 5.31 1.63 15.48
CA GLN A 260 6.47 0.89 14.97
C GLN A 260 7.65 1.84 14.66
N ALA A 261 7.38 2.94 13.95
CA ALA A 261 8.40 3.93 13.60
C ALA A 261 9.04 4.58 14.84
N ALA A 262 8.23 4.90 15.85
CA ALA A 262 8.68 5.49 17.11
C ALA A 262 9.67 4.58 17.86
N ILE A 263 9.43 3.26 17.88
CA ILE A 263 10.34 2.31 18.53
C ILE A 263 11.61 2.10 17.71
N THR A 264 11.46 1.84 16.42
CA THR A 264 12.56 1.42 15.53
C THR A 264 13.55 2.55 15.25
N SER A 265 13.09 3.81 15.24
CA SER A 265 13.91 4.93 14.72
C SER A 265 14.42 5.91 15.76
N TYR A 266 13.84 5.91 16.96
CA TYR A 266 14.17 6.90 17.98
C TYR A 266 14.85 6.25 19.18
N SER A 267 15.85 5.39 18.91
CA SER A 267 16.70 4.80 19.95
C SER A 267 17.56 5.86 20.63
N SER A 268 17.85 5.65 21.92
CA SER A 268 18.50 6.62 22.82
C SER A 268 20.01 6.82 22.57
N THR A 269 20.59 6.25 21.51
CA THR A 269 22.03 6.31 21.22
C THR A 269 22.30 6.88 19.83
N GLU A 270 22.43 8.20 19.77
CA GLU A 270 23.30 9.04 18.90
C GLU A 270 23.51 8.78 17.39
N HIS A 271 22.82 7.87 16.70
CA HIS A 271 22.99 7.72 15.24
C HIS A 271 21.78 7.94 14.35
N LEU A 272 20.58 8.13 14.88
CA LEU A 272 19.40 8.43 14.06
C LEU A 272 19.07 9.93 14.18
N GLN A 273 19.98 10.76 13.67
CA GLN A 273 19.71 12.18 13.48
C GLN A 273 18.87 12.39 12.22
N GLN A 274 17.66 12.88 12.43
CA GLN A 274 16.81 13.62 11.48
C GLN A 274 16.42 12.91 10.18
N GLY A 275 15.12 12.63 10.08
CA GLY A 275 14.41 12.76 8.82
C GLY A 275 14.25 11.46 8.04
N GLY A 276 13.11 10.81 8.19
CA GLY A 276 12.70 9.77 7.25
C GLY A 276 11.22 9.44 7.29
N ILE A 277 10.37 10.28 7.89
CA ILE A 277 8.93 10.09 7.78
C ILE A 277 8.48 10.58 6.42
N GLY A 278 7.84 9.71 5.65
CA GLY A 278 7.28 10.04 4.35
C GLY A 278 8.30 10.45 3.29
N PRO A 279 9.40 9.67 3.09
CA PRO A 279 10.36 9.95 2.03
C PRO A 279 9.65 10.08 0.68
N LYS A 280 10.24 10.87 -0.23
CA LYS A 280 9.79 10.90 -1.62
C LYS A 280 10.04 9.54 -2.26
N GLY A 281 9.28 9.23 -3.30
CA GLY A 281 9.49 8.06 -4.13
C GLY A 281 8.75 8.24 -5.45
N ARG A 282 8.96 7.33 -6.40
CA ARG A 282 8.28 7.37 -7.69
C ARG A 282 8.09 5.99 -8.28
N PHE A 283 7.10 5.86 -9.17
CA PHE A 283 7.02 4.73 -10.08
C PHE A 283 8.00 4.88 -11.24
N ALA A 284 8.57 3.77 -11.70
CA ALA A 284 9.43 3.76 -12.89
C ALA A 284 8.63 4.20 -14.14
N ASN A 285 9.05 5.32 -14.76
CA ASN A 285 8.74 5.93 -16.06
C ASN A 285 7.31 5.95 -16.65
N CYS A 286 6.33 5.18 -16.17
CA CYS A 286 5.00 5.08 -16.78
C CYS A 286 3.89 5.08 -15.73
N THR A 287 3.06 6.12 -15.71
CA THR A 287 1.84 6.17 -14.88
C THR A 287 0.72 5.29 -15.43
N ALA A 288 0.77 4.95 -16.72
CA ALA A 288 -0.17 4.02 -17.34
C ALA A 288 0.14 2.56 -16.96
N CYS A 289 1.38 2.26 -16.60
CA CYS A 289 1.85 0.92 -16.24
C CYS A 289 2.79 0.93 -15.01
N PRO A 290 2.30 1.37 -13.84
CA PRO A 290 3.10 1.43 -12.61
C PRO A 290 3.36 0.01 -12.11
N LYS A 291 4.61 -0.42 -11.94
CA LYS A 291 4.93 -1.78 -11.45
C LYS A 291 5.94 -1.85 -10.33
N GLN A 292 6.78 -0.83 -10.23
CA GLN A 292 7.84 -0.73 -9.23
C GLN A 292 7.83 0.68 -8.67
N PHE A 293 7.80 0.81 -7.35
CA PHE A 293 7.94 2.08 -6.65
C PHE A 293 9.29 2.12 -5.94
N SER A 294 10.11 3.11 -6.28
CA SER A 294 11.44 3.28 -5.69
C SER A 294 11.47 4.51 -4.80
N LEU A 295 12.09 4.38 -3.64
CA LEU A 295 12.26 5.44 -2.67
C LEU A 295 13.44 6.34 -3.06
N VAL A 296 13.27 7.64 -2.86
CA VAL A 296 14.39 8.58 -2.85
C VAL A 296 15.13 8.36 -1.56
N ASN A 297 16.30 7.71 -1.64
CA ASN A 297 17.14 7.56 -0.48
C ASN A 297 18.09 8.77 -0.37
N GLY A 298 18.07 9.41 0.81
CA GLY A 298 19.06 10.41 1.21
C GLY A 298 20.14 9.87 2.14
N TYR A 299 20.02 8.61 2.59
CA TYR A 299 20.70 8.06 3.75
C TYR A 299 21.31 6.70 3.40
N ASP A 300 22.63 6.64 3.26
CA ASP A 300 23.52 5.48 3.03
C ASP A 300 22.95 4.06 3.29
N GLY A 301 21.91 3.62 2.57
CA GLY A 301 21.24 2.33 2.73
C GLY A 301 20.25 2.20 3.90
N GLU A 302 19.89 3.26 4.63
CA GLU A 302 18.91 3.18 5.72
C GLU A 302 17.46 3.24 5.21
N ILE A 303 16.62 2.32 5.68
CA ILE A 303 15.20 2.22 5.30
C ILE A 303 14.38 3.18 6.15
N ALA A 304 13.62 4.05 5.50
CA ALA A 304 12.65 4.90 6.17
C ALA A 304 11.69 4.07 7.05
N PRO A 305 11.45 4.48 8.31
CA PRO A 305 10.65 3.69 9.24
C PRO A 305 9.15 3.78 9.01
N LEU A 306 8.71 4.84 8.33
CA LEU A 306 7.32 5.11 7.99
C LEU A 306 7.29 5.76 6.61
N THR A 307 6.73 5.05 5.63
CA THR A 307 6.76 5.53 4.25
C THR A 307 5.63 6.51 3.96
N ARG A 308 5.73 7.23 2.83
CA ARG A 308 4.66 8.11 2.38
C ARG A 308 3.39 7.32 2.04
N ALA A 309 3.56 6.14 1.46
CA ALA A 309 2.46 5.29 1.04
C ALA A 309 1.67 4.76 2.25
N GLU A 310 2.37 4.37 3.33
CA GLU A 310 1.76 3.98 4.61
C GLU A 310 1.00 5.15 5.25
N ILE A 311 1.60 6.35 5.32
CA ILE A 311 0.94 7.54 5.89
C ILE A 311 -0.36 7.84 5.14
N TYR A 312 -0.31 7.88 3.79
CA TYR A 312 -1.49 8.16 2.98
C TYR A 312 -2.56 7.10 3.17
N ALA A 313 -2.19 5.82 3.08
CA ALA A 313 -3.15 4.73 3.23
C ALA A 313 -3.78 4.68 4.63
N GLY A 314 -2.98 4.92 5.68
CA GLY A 314 -3.45 4.97 7.06
C GLY A 314 -4.43 6.13 7.30
N MET A 315 -4.13 7.32 6.77
CA MET A 315 -5.06 8.46 6.81
C MET A 315 -6.33 8.17 6.00
N ASP A 316 -6.18 7.66 4.78
CA ASP A 316 -7.30 7.41 3.86
C ASP A 316 -8.28 6.38 4.44
N GLY A 317 -7.78 5.32 5.08
CA GLY A 317 -8.62 4.34 5.77
C GLY A 317 -9.47 4.96 6.90
N LEU A 318 -8.88 5.84 7.71
CA LEU A 318 -9.59 6.55 8.78
C LEU A 318 -10.59 7.59 8.24
N LEU A 319 -10.22 8.31 7.19
CA LEU A 319 -11.09 9.30 6.53
C LEU A 319 -12.28 8.65 5.83
N ILE A 320 -12.09 7.48 5.20
CA ILE A 320 -13.18 6.72 4.60
C ILE A 320 -14.17 6.29 5.68
N ARG A 321 -13.71 5.77 6.82
CA ARG A 321 -14.58 5.46 7.97
C ARG A 321 -15.36 6.70 8.41
N GLU A 322 -14.71 7.84 8.56
CA GLU A 322 -15.36 9.07 9.00
C GLU A 322 -16.39 9.58 7.97
N ALA A 323 -16.14 9.41 6.67
CA ALA A 323 -17.13 9.69 5.64
C ALA A 323 -18.36 8.78 5.77
N LEU A 324 -18.14 7.49 6.00
CA LEU A 324 -19.18 6.46 6.03
C LEU A 324 -20.01 6.45 7.32
N ASN A 325 -19.47 6.91 8.45
CA ASN A 325 -20.20 7.05 9.71
C ASN A 325 -21.51 7.87 9.56
N SER A 326 -21.57 8.75 8.55
CA SER A 326 -22.75 9.58 8.24
C SER A 326 -23.67 9.04 7.14
N VAL A 327 -23.27 7.98 6.44
CA VAL A 327 -24.07 7.38 5.36
C VAL A 327 -25.02 6.36 5.98
N SER A 328 -26.32 6.68 6.01
CA SER A 328 -27.36 5.78 6.51
C SER A 328 -27.20 4.36 5.94
N SER A 329 -27.33 3.36 6.80
CA SER A 329 -27.14 1.91 6.59
C SER A 329 -28.06 1.26 5.52
N SER A 330 -28.69 2.05 4.65
CA SER A 330 -29.71 1.63 3.68
C SER A 330 -29.17 1.38 2.26
N SER A 331 -27.89 1.63 1.99
CA SER A 331 -27.30 1.38 0.67
C SER A 331 -26.26 0.26 0.75
N SER A 332 -26.46 -0.77 -0.08
CA SER A 332 -25.55 -1.89 -0.35
C SER A 332 -24.30 -1.42 -1.12
N ILE A 333 -23.62 -0.39 -0.62
CA ILE A 333 -22.44 0.18 -1.28
C ILE A 333 -21.33 -0.87 -1.25
N GLN A 334 -20.71 -1.08 -2.39
CA GLN A 334 -19.61 -2.02 -2.56
C GLN A 334 -18.27 -1.37 -2.19
N LEU A 335 -17.28 -2.18 -1.82
CA LEU A 335 -15.95 -1.69 -1.48
C LEU A 335 -15.28 -1.04 -2.69
N SER A 336 -15.43 -1.65 -3.87
CA SER A 336 -14.95 -1.07 -5.13
C SER A 336 -15.52 0.33 -5.40
N GLU A 337 -16.80 0.54 -5.09
CA GLU A 337 -17.49 1.83 -5.26
C GLU A 337 -16.94 2.89 -4.30
N ILE A 338 -16.70 2.54 -3.04
CA ILE A 338 -16.12 3.47 -2.05
C ILE A 338 -14.73 3.92 -2.47
N LEU A 339 -13.86 2.99 -2.83
CA LEU A 339 -12.52 3.32 -3.30
C LEU A 339 -12.58 4.20 -4.55
N ARG A 340 -13.47 3.88 -5.48
CA ARG A 340 -13.67 4.68 -6.69
C ARG A 340 -14.12 6.10 -6.36
N MET A 341 -15.06 6.28 -5.44
CA MET A 341 -15.54 7.60 -5.03
C MET A 341 -14.45 8.40 -4.31
N TYR A 342 -13.75 7.78 -3.35
CA TYR A 342 -12.73 8.44 -2.54
C TYR A 342 -11.50 8.88 -3.35
N TYR A 343 -11.04 8.05 -4.30
CA TYR A 343 -9.91 8.38 -5.19
C TYR A 343 -10.35 9.13 -6.47
N SER A 344 -11.62 9.54 -6.57
CA SER A 344 -12.09 10.37 -7.68
C SER A 344 -11.84 11.86 -7.43
N GLU A 345 -11.98 12.64 -8.50
CA GLU A 345 -12.05 14.10 -8.40
C GLU A 345 -13.33 14.58 -7.68
N HIS A 346 -14.38 13.75 -7.54
CA HIS A 346 -15.68 14.19 -7.00
C HIS A 346 -15.83 13.96 -5.49
N GLY A 347 -15.12 12.97 -4.95
CA GLY A 347 -15.21 12.57 -3.55
C GLY A 347 -16.47 11.80 -3.17
N MET A 348 -16.71 11.69 -1.86
CA MET A 348 -17.78 10.87 -1.30
C MET A 348 -19.16 11.54 -1.46
N PRO A 349 -20.26 10.78 -1.65
CA PRO A 349 -21.60 11.33 -1.78
C PRO A 349 -22.03 12.13 -0.55
N GLY A 350 -22.49 13.37 -0.76
CA GLY A 350 -22.87 14.28 0.33
C GLY A 350 -21.70 14.85 1.15
N LYS A 351 -20.47 14.41 0.85
CA LYS A 351 -19.21 14.77 1.50
C LYS A 351 -18.08 14.91 0.45
N PRO A 352 -18.22 15.78 -0.57
CA PRO A 352 -17.26 15.88 -1.67
C PRO A 352 -15.84 16.27 -1.23
N GLU A 353 -15.71 16.87 -0.05
CA GLU A 353 -14.42 17.17 0.57
C GLU A 353 -13.65 15.92 1.00
N PHE A 354 -14.34 14.80 1.28
CA PHE A 354 -13.74 13.51 1.61
C PHE A 354 -13.26 12.82 0.34
N ARG A 355 -12.02 13.13 -0.04
CA ARG A 355 -11.33 12.55 -1.19
C ARG A 355 -9.82 12.60 -0.99
N ALA A 356 -9.13 11.66 -1.64
CA ALA A 356 -7.69 11.44 -1.53
C ALA A 356 -6.84 12.73 -1.66
N CYS A 357 -7.14 13.59 -2.64
CA CYS A 357 -6.37 14.83 -2.87
C CYS A 357 -6.48 15.86 -1.74
N ASN A 358 -7.50 15.73 -0.88
CA ASN A 358 -7.77 16.64 0.22
C ASN A 358 -7.34 16.10 1.59
N ARG A 359 -6.76 14.89 1.65
CA ARG A 359 -6.48 14.17 2.91
C ARG A 359 -5.73 14.99 3.97
N MET A 360 -4.75 15.80 3.56
CA MET A 360 -3.96 16.63 4.49
C MET A 360 -4.80 17.73 5.14
N ASN A 361 -5.73 18.34 4.39
CA ASN A 361 -6.64 19.35 4.92
C ASN A 361 -7.73 18.75 5.81
N LEU A 362 -7.96 17.44 5.71
CA LEU A 362 -8.91 16.71 6.54
C LEU A 362 -8.26 16.13 7.81
N TRP A 363 -6.96 16.35 8.03
CA TRP A 363 -6.24 15.84 9.20
C TRP A 363 -6.94 16.20 10.52
N ASP A 364 -7.40 17.45 10.64
CA ASP A 364 -8.08 17.95 11.83
C ASP A 364 -9.50 17.36 12.03
N GLN A 365 -10.04 16.65 11.04
CA GLN A 365 -11.30 15.91 11.18
C GLN A 365 -11.10 14.52 11.80
N LEU A 366 -9.86 14.04 11.89
CA LEU A 366 -9.54 12.77 12.52
C LEU A 366 -9.40 12.92 14.05
N GLU A 367 -9.63 11.83 14.77
CA GLU A 367 -9.41 11.73 16.22
C GLU A 367 -7.90 11.66 16.53
N THR A 368 -7.15 12.73 16.26
CA THR A 368 -5.67 12.75 16.32
C THR A 368 -5.10 12.37 17.69
N GLU A 369 -5.73 12.78 18.78
CA GLU A 369 -5.38 12.33 20.13
C GLU A 369 -5.55 10.82 20.31
N LYS A 370 -6.61 10.25 19.73
CA LYS A 370 -6.85 8.80 19.77
C LYS A 370 -5.83 8.04 18.93
N ILE A 371 -5.46 8.56 17.76
CA ILE A 371 -4.38 8.00 16.93
C ILE A 371 -3.07 7.95 17.74
N LYS A 372 -2.72 9.04 18.44
CA LYS A 372 -1.52 9.09 19.27
C LYS A 372 -1.59 8.14 20.47
N GLU A 373 -2.72 8.06 21.16
CA GLU A 373 -2.96 7.11 22.26
C GLU A 373 -2.82 5.65 21.80
N GLN A 374 -3.38 5.33 20.65
CA GLN A 374 -3.33 3.98 20.08
C GLN A 374 -1.93 3.65 19.55
N ALA A 375 -1.18 4.63 19.07
CA ALA A 375 0.23 4.46 18.74
C ALA A 375 1.06 4.09 19.97
N LEU A 376 0.85 4.76 21.11
CA LEU A 376 1.51 4.41 22.37
C LEU A 376 1.14 2.98 22.83
N SER A 377 -0.14 2.63 22.74
CA SER A 377 -0.61 1.27 23.07
C SER A 377 0.04 0.23 22.14
N PHE A 378 0.15 0.53 20.85
CA PHE A 378 0.83 -0.33 19.89
C PHE A 378 2.32 -0.45 20.18
N MET A 379 3.00 0.63 20.58
CA MET A 379 4.41 0.57 21.01
C MET A 379 4.61 -0.41 22.15
N TYR A 380 3.74 -0.42 23.16
CA TYR A 380 3.81 -1.40 24.24
C TYR A 380 3.69 -2.83 23.72
N ALA A 381 2.76 -3.10 22.81
CA ALA A 381 2.62 -4.43 22.19
C ALA A 381 3.85 -4.81 21.37
N TYR A 382 4.36 -3.86 20.59
CA TYR A 382 5.52 -4.04 19.71
C TYR A 382 6.83 -4.25 20.46
N SER A 383 6.94 -3.70 21.67
CA SER A 383 8.11 -3.90 22.54
C SER A 383 8.41 -5.37 22.85
N TYR A 384 7.42 -6.26 22.74
CA TYR A 384 7.60 -7.70 22.85
C TYR A 384 8.65 -8.26 21.86
N TYR A 385 8.67 -7.73 20.63
CA TYR A 385 9.59 -8.19 19.58
C TYR A 385 10.93 -7.45 19.58
N TRP A 386 11.11 -6.42 20.43
CA TRP A 386 12.30 -5.57 20.41
C TRP A 386 13.14 -5.76 21.68
N PRO A 387 14.21 -6.59 21.66
CA PRO A 387 14.96 -6.97 22.85
C PRO A 387 15.53 -5.79 23.65
N GLU A 388 15.99 -4.74 22.97
CA GLU A 388 16.53 -3.55 23.64
C GLU A 388 15.46 -2.83 24.44
N ILE A 389 14.22 -2.76 23.96
CA ILE A 389 13.11 -2.12 24.68
C ILE A 389 12.62 -3.03 25.80
N LYS A 390 12.56 -4.34 25.56
CA LYS A 390 12.26 -5.32 26.60
C LYS A 390 13.21 -5.17 27.79
N SER A 391 14.52 -5.01 27.54
CA SER A 391 15.51 -4.81 28.60
C SER A 391 15.28 -3.53 29.42
N VAL A 392 14.75 -2.47 28.80
CA VAL A 392 14.37 -1.23 29.49
C VAL A 392 13.16 -1.47 30.39
N ILE A 393 12.14 -2.20 29.92
CA ILE A 393 10.96 -2.53 30.73
C ILE A 393 11.37 -3.35 31.96
N GLU A 394 12.21 -4.37 31.76
CA GLU A 394 12.71 -5.23 32.83
C GLU A 394 13.61 -4.50 33.84
N GLN A 395 14.22 -3.37 33.46
CA GLN A 395 15.01 -2.52 34.37
C GLN A 395 14.13 -1.73 35.35
N TYR A 396 12.89 -1.43 34.98
CA TYR A 396 11.96 -0.60 35.75
C TYR A 396 10.62 -1.32 36.02
N PRO A 397 10.62 -2.56 36.55
CA PRO A 397 9.42 -3.41 36.61
C PRO A 397 8.27 -2.81 37.42
N ASP A 398 8.58 -1.99 38.42
CA ASP A 398 7.62 -1.33 39.31
C ASP A 398 7.46 0.19 39.05
N ASP A 399 8.14 0.73 38.02
CA ASP A 399 8.11 2.16 37.70
C ASP A 399 7.52 2.38 36.30
N PHE A 400 6.22 2.11 36.19
CA PHE A 400 5.46 2.34 34.97
C PHE A 400 5.55 3.80 34.50
N VAL A 401 5.66 4.77 35.43
CA VAL A 401 5.74 6.20 35.09
C VAL A 401 7.03 6.51 34.32
N GLU A 402 8.17 5.97 34.74
CA GLU A 402 9.43 6.13 34.00
C GLU A 402 9.41 5.39 32.66
N ILE A 403 8.81 4.20 32.57
CA ILE A 403 8.64 3.47 31.31
C ILE A 403 7.76 4.27 30.34
N GLU A 404 6.57 4.68 30.78
CA GLU A 404 5.63 5.44 29.96
C GLU A 404 6.25 6.73 29.46
N LYS A 405 6.97 7.46 30.32
CA LYS A 405 7.70 8.67 29.92
C LYS A 405 8.70 8.41 28.78
N ARG A 406 9.49 7.34 28.86
CA ARG A 406 10.46 6.98 27.79
C ARG A 406 9.79 6.63 26.48
N PHE A 407 8.63 5.97 26.53
CA PHE A 407 7.85 5.67 25.33
C PHE A 407 7.23 6.95 24.76
N GLN A 408 6.67 7.82 25.60
CA GLN A 408 6.13 9.12 25.20
C GLN A 408 7.19 10.01 24.57
N ASP A 409 8.40 10.10 25.15
CA ASP A 409 9.51 10.90 24.60
C ASP A 409 9.89 10.46 23.17
N ARG A 410 9.77 9.16 22.86
CA ARG A 410 10.02 8.62 21.51
C ARG A 410 8.85 8.90 20.58
N LEU A 411 7.63 8.67 21.06
CA LEU A 411 6.42 8.92 20.29
C LEU A 411 6.28 10.40 19.94
N ASP A 412 6.59 11.31 20.86
CA ASP A 412 6.49 12.75 20.64
C ASP A 412 7.40 13.23 19.50
N LYS A 413 8.60 12.65 19.37
CA LYS A 413 9.50 12.94 18.24
C LYS A 413 8.93 12.44 16.92
N ALA A 414 8.50 11.18 16.87
CA ALA A 414 7.87 10.61 15.67
C ALA A 414 6.59 11.38 15.28
N TRP A 415 5.78 11.76 16.27
CA TRP A 415 4.57 12.54 16.10
C TRP A 415 4.85 13.95 15.59
N GLN A 416 5.91 14.60 16.10
CA GLN A 416 6.36 15.88 15.61
C GLN A 416 6.77 15.81 14.13
N ASP A 417 7.52 14.78 13.74
CA ASP A 417 7.92 14.59 12.34
C ASP A 417 6.72 14.28 11.43
N LEU A 418 5.74 13.50 11.89
CA LEU A 418 4.49 13.25 11.18
C LEU A 418 3.67 14.54 10.99
N THR A 419 3.49 15.32 12.05
CA THR A 419 2.74 16.58 11.98
C THR A 419 3.46 17.63 11.12
N ASN A 420 4.80 17.65 11.14
CA ASN A 420 5.61 18.44 10.21
C ASN A 420 5.42 18.00 8.75
N PHE A 421 5.37 16.68 8.49
CA PHE A 421 5.11 16.12 7.17
C PHE A 421 3.73 16.53 6.63
N ILE A 422 2.69 16.46 7.48
CA ILE A 422 1.32 16.83 7.13
C ILE A 422 1.22 18.35 6.88
N SER A 423 1.80 19.16 7.76
CA SER A 423 1.69 20.63 7.69
C SER A 423 2.46 21.25 6.53
N ASN A 424 3.61 20.69 6.17
CA ASN A 424 4.49 21.22 5.12
C ASN A 424 4.40 20.42 3.82
N HIS A 425 3.28 19.72 3.61
CA HIS A 425 3.16 18.76 2.53
C HIS A 425 3.38 19.40 1.14
N PRO A 426 4.43 19.02 0.39
CA PRO A 426 4.65 19.57 -0.93
C PRO A 426 3.73 18.87 -1.94
N TYR A 427 2.63 19.52 -2.28
CA TYR A 427 1.73 19.09 -3.37
C TYR A 427 2.41 19.08 -4.76
N GLU A 428 3.68 19.48 -4.87
CA GLU A 428 4.38 19.63 -6.15
C GLU A 428 4.57 18.31 -6.92
N ASP A 429 4.44 17.17 -6.25
CA ASP A 429 4.70 15.85 -6.85
C ASP A 429 3.42 15.17 -7.42
N TYR A 430 2.21 15.69 -7.16
CA TYR A 430 0.93 15.02 -7.47
C TYR A 430 -0.15 15.96 -8.02
N ASP A 431 -1.22 15.40 -8.57
CA ASP A 431 -2.32 16.18 -9.13
C ASP A 431 -2.97 17.08 -8.05
N PRO A 432 -3.14 18.38 -8.32
CA PRO A 432 -3.75 19.29 -7.36
C PRO A 432 -5.22 18.96 -7.17
N CYS A 433 -5.71 19.13 -5.95
CA CYS A 433 -7.12 18.88 -5.65
C CYS A 433 -7.99 19.94 -6.35
N PRO A 434 -8.89 19.56 -7.29
CA PRO A 434 -9.64 20.55 -8.04
C PRO A 434 -10.63 21.28 -7.12
N ILE A 435 -10.68 22.60 -7.23
CA ILE A 435 -11.63 23.43 -6.46
C ILE A 435 -12.96 23.42 -7.21
N TYR A 436 -13.91 22.62 -6.76
CA TYR A 436 -15.29 22.71 -7.24
C TYR A 436 -16.10 23.56 -6.27
N ASN A 437 -16.99 24.42 -6.77
CA ASN A 437 -18.05 24.92 -5.91
C ASN A 437 -19.02 23.76 -5.64
N ASN A 438 -19.58 23.68 -4.44
CA ASN A 438 -20.50 22.59 -4.04
C ASN A 438 -21.71 22.39 -4.98
N ASN A 439 -22.00 23.34 -5.87
CA ASN A 439 -23.06 23.25 -6.89
C ASN A 439 -22.61 22.63 -8.23
N ASP A 440 -21.31 22.46 -8.45
CA ASP A 440 -20.74 21.96 -9.71
C ASP A 440 -20.50 20.44 -9.69
N VAL A 441 -20.58 19.80 -8.51
CA VAL A 441 -20.41 18.35 -8.36
C VAL A 441 -21.72 17.66 -8.74
N LYS A 442 -22.00 17.58 -10.04
CA LYS A 442 -22.96 16.59 -10.52
C LYS A 442 -22.29 15.23 -10.48
N VAL A 443 -22.84 14.32 -9.69
CA VAL A 443 -22.51 12.88 -9.77
C VAL A 443 -23.09 12.37 -11.10
N GLU A 444 -22.42 12.68 -12.20
CA GLU A 444 -22.78 12.12 -13.49
C GLU A 444 -22.10 10.76 -13.61
N ASN A 445 -22.86 9.72 -13.24
CA ASN A 445 -22.64 8.31 -13.60
C ASN A 445 -22.79 8.10 -15.11
N ASN A 446 -22.14 8.93 -15.93
CA ASN A 446 -22.20 8.79 -17.37
C ASN A 446 -21.20 7.71 -17.76
N MET A 447 -21.72 6.49 -17.96
CA MET A 447 -20.99 5.46 -18.70
C MET A 447 -20.78 5.99 -20.12
N VAL A 448 -19.54 5.96 -20.58
CA VAL A 448 -19.18 6.40 -21.93
C VAL A 448 -18.75 5.19 -22.74
N ASP A 449 -19.28 5.08 -23.96
CA ASP A 449 -18.71 4.21 -24.97
C ASP A 449 -17.74 5.02 -25.80
N ALA A 450 -16.44 4.80 -25.59
CA ALA A 450 -15.39 5.44 -26.35
C ALA A 450 -14.94 4.54 -27.50
N VAL A 451 -14.94 5.07 -28.72
CA VAL A 451 -14.31 4.45 -29.88
C VAL A 451 -13.14 5.34 -30.28
N ILE A 452 -11.93 4.81 -30.20
CA ILE A 452 -10.71 5.52 -30.57
C ILE A 452 -10.20 4.97 -31.89
N VAL A 453 -9.82 5.87 -32.79
CA VAL A 453 -9.10 5.51 -34.02
C VAL A 453 -7.62 5.73 -33.77
N PHE A 454 -6.84 4.65 -33.78
CA PHE A 454 -5.40 4.67 -33.57
C PHE A 454 -4.70 5.13 -34.85
N GLY A 455 -4.05 6.29 -34.77
CA GLY A 455 -3.26 6.85 -35.84
C GLY A 455 -1.94 6.09 -35.94
N HIS A 456 -1.54 5.72 -37.14
CA HIS A 456 -0.19 5.19 -37.37
C HIS A 456 0.75 6.26 -37.91
N ASP A 457 0.40 7.52 -37.70
CA ASP A 457 1.08 8.66 -38.29
C ASP A 457 2.19 9.12 -37.35
N GLY A 458 3.44 8.81 -37.71
CA GLY A 458 4.59 9.29 -36.94
C GLY A 458 5.74 8.32 -36.85
N GLY A 459 6.78 8.72 -36.10
CA GLY A 459 7.85 7.82 -35.66
C GLY A 459 7.44 7.00 -34.43
N ILE A 460 8.28 6.04 -34.02
CA ILE A 460 8.06 5.13 -32.87
C ILE A 460 7.61 5.90 -31.62
N THR A 461 8.28 7.02 -31.29
CA THR A 461 7.94 7.83 -30.12
C THR A 461 6.52 8.41 -30.14
N GLN A 462 5.99 8.76 -31.32
CA GLN A 462 4.62 9.29 -31.45
C GLN A 462 3.59 8.17 -31.29
N ILE A 463 3.87 7.01 -31.86
CA ILE A 463 3.05 5.79 -31.72
C ILE A 463 2.98 5.38 -30.25
N ASP A 464 4.09 5.41 -29.52
CA ASP A 464 4.12 5.10 -28.09
C ASP A 464 3.32 6.11 -27.27
N ALA A 465 3.45 7.40 -27.58
CA ALA A 465 2.68 8.46 -26.92
C ALA A 465 1.17 8.33 -27.17
N GLU A 466 0.75 7.93 -28.39
CA GLU A 466 -0.65 7.64 -28.70
C GLU A 466 -1.17 6.44 -27.88
N LYS A 467 -0.40 5.36 -27.80
CA LYS A 467 -0.77 4.19 -26.99
C LYS A 467 -0.90 4.53 -25.51
N GLU A 468 0.04 5.31 -24.98
CA GLU A 468 0.01 5.76 -23.59
C GLU A 468 -1.20 6.68 -23.34
N TYR A 469 -1.52 7.57 -24.28
CA TYR A 469 -2.71 8.41 -24.19
C TYR A 469 -4.00 7.58 -24.17
N ILE A 470 -4.11 6.57 -25.05
CA ILE A 470 -5.27 5.67 -25.10
C ILE A 470 -5.43 4.90 -23.78
N ALA A 471 -4.33 4.35 -23.25
CA ALA A 471 -4.34 3.65 -21.97
C ALA A 471 -4.78 4.57 -20.82
N ASN A 472 -4.20 5.77 -20.74
CA ASN A 472 -4.56 6.77 -19.73
C ASN A 472 -6.03 7.22 -19.86
N LEU A 473 -6.53 7.39 -21.09
CA LEU A 473 -7.93 7.75 -21.33
C LEU A 473 -8.88 6.65 -20.85
N GLY A 474 -8.58 5.38 -21.15
CA GLY A 474 -9.36 4.24 -20.65
C GLY A 474 -9.45 4.21 -19.12
N GLN A 475 -8.33 4.46 -18.44
CA GLN A 475 -8.28 4.56 -16.97
C GLN A 475 -9.12 5.74 -16.45
N LYS A 476 -9.01 6.93 -17.07
CA LYS A 476 -9.77 8.13 -16.69
C LYS A 476 -11.28 7.98 -16.93
N LEU A 477 -11.68 7.30 -18.00
CA LEU A 477 -13.08 6.96 -18.27
C LEU A 477 -13.64 5.93 -17.28
N GLY A 478 -12.78 5.32 -16.46
CA GLY A 478 -13.17 4.27 -15.52
C GLY A 478 -13.73 3.05 -16.23
N VAL A 479 -13.12 2.66 -17.36
CA VAL A 479 -13.53 1.48 -18.13
C VAL A 479 -13.37 0.24 -17.26
N SER A 480 -14.46 -0.51 -17.08
CA SER A 480 -14.48 -1.72 -16.26
C SER A 480 -15.69 -2.60 -16.60
N GLU A 481 -15.84 -3.76 -15.94
CA GLU A 481 -17.01 -4.63 -16.11
C GLU A 481 -18.34 -3.94 -15.79
N LYS A 482 -18.34 -2.94 -14.92
CA LYS A 482 -19.56 -2.24 -14.44
C LYS A 482 -19.76 -0.84 -15.03
N ARG A 483 -18.83 -0.31 -15.86
CA ARG A 483 -18.83 1.11 -16.27
C ARG A 483 -18.59 1.31 -17.77
N SER A 484 -17.77 2.30 -18.12
CA SER A 484 -17.49 2.74 -19.48
C SER A 484 -16.89 1.61 -20.30
N ARG A 485 -17.01 1.71 -21.62
CA ARG A 485 -16.48 0.75 -22.58
C ARG A 485 -15.52 1.45 -23.51
N LEU A 486 -14.52 0.70 -23.97
CA LEU A 486 -13.52 1.21 -24.89
C LEU A 486 -13.38 0.25 -26.08
N GLY A 487 -13.31 0.81 -27.28
CA GLY A 487 -12.91 0.11 -28.49
C GLY A 487 -11.81 0.89 -29.20
N VAL A 488 -10.89 0.17 -29.84
CA VAL A 488 -9.79 0.72 -30.62
C VAL A 488 -9.87 0.18 -32.05
N LEU A 489 -9.96 1.10 -33.01
CA LEU A 489 -9.92 0.84 -34.44
C LEU A 489 -8.53 1.20 -34.96
N ASP A 490 -7.97 0.35 -35.81
CA ASP A 490 -6.75 0.66 -36.53
C ASP A 490 -7.07 1.64 -37.67
N GLY A 491 -6.43 2.82 -37.65
CA GLY A 491 -6.67 3.86 -38.64
C GLY A 491 -6.19 3.54 -40.06
N LYS A 492 -5.29 2.57 -40.26
CA LYS A 492 -4.77 2.19 -41.59
C LYS A 492 -5.73 1.30 -42.37
N ASN A 493 -6.31 0.31 -41.71
CA ASN A 493 -7.17 -0.71 -42.35
C ASN A 493 -8.63 -0.65 -41.92
N ALA A 494 -8.99 0.22 -40.96
CA ALA A 494 -10.32 0.34 -40.38
C ALA A 494 -10.83 -0.96 -39.73
N GLU A 495 -9.91 -1.84 -39.31
CA GLU A 495 -10.24 -3.06 -38.57
C GLU A 495 -10.20 -2.80 -37.06
N TRP A 496 -10.99 -3.56 -36.30
CA TRP A 496 -10.94 -3.51 -34.85
C TRP A 496 -9.63 -4.11 -34.37
N THR A 497 -8.78 -3.28 -33.77
CA THR A 497 -7.69 -3.76 -32.91
C THR A 497 -8.29 -4.37 -31.64
N PHE A 498 -9.28 -3.66 -31.07
CA PHE A 498 -10.08 -4.13 -29.95
C PHE A 498 -11.53 -3.69 -30.14
N PRO A 499 -12.51 -4.62 -30.22
CA PRO A 499 -13.91 -4.24 -30.31
C PRO A 499 -14.35 -3.52 -29.02
N VAL A 500 -15.39 -2.69 -29.11
CA VAL A 500 -15.96 -2.01 -27.93
C VAL A 500 -16.38 -3.04 -26.90
N THR A 501 -15.65 -3.10 -25.79
CA THR A 501 -15.86 -4.08 -24.73
C THR A 501 -15.71 -3.46 -23.36
N ASN A 502 -16.30 -4.14 -22.38
CA ASN A 502 -15.93 -3.96 -20.99
C ASN A 502 -14.59 -4.67 -20.79
N PHE A 503 -13.77 -4.12 -19.91
CA PHE A 503 -12.50 -4.74 -19.53
C PHE A 503 -12.62 -5.25 -18.10
N SER A 504 -12.21 -6.49 -17.88
CA SER A 504 -11.97 -7.00 -16.52
C SER A 504 -10.85 -6.19 -15.84
N ASN A 505 -9.90 -5.66 -16.63
CA ASN A 505 -8.79 -4.87 -16.13
C ASN A 505 -8.24 -3.88 -17.17
N ILE A 506 -8.68 -2.61 -17.11
CA ILE A 506 -8.22 -1.60 -18.06
C ILE A 506 -6.74 -1.22 -17.89
N ALA A 507 -6.23 -1.28 -16.66
CA ALA A 507 -4.83 -0.95 -16.40
C ALA A 507 -3.92 -2.02 -17.02
N ASP A 508 -4.22 -3.30 -16.81
CA ASP A 508 -3.46 -4.41 -17.40
C ASP A 508 -3.55 -4.41 -18.93
N TRP A 509 -4.74 -4.18 -19.49
CA TRP A 509 -4.88 -4.00 -20.93
C TRP A 509 -4.03 -2.83 -21.45
N GLY A 510 -4.04 -1.68 -20.77
CA GLY A 510 -3.23 -0.51 -21.14
C GLY A 510 -1.73 -0.78 -21.10
N CYS A 511 -1.26 -1.54 -20.10
CA CYS A 511 0.11 -2.03 -20.03
C CYS A 511 0.49 -2.91 -21.23
N ASN A 512 -0.37 -3.84 -21.64
CA ASN A 512 -0.07 -4.72 -22.76
C ASN A 512 -0.19 -4.00 -24.11
N PHE A 513 -1.17 -3.10 -24.23
CA PHE A 513 -1.35 -2.27 -25.41
C PHE A 513 -0.14 -1.35 -25.68
N THR A 514 0.51 -0.85 -24.61
CA THR A 514 1.72 -0.04 -24.71
C THR A 514 2.99 -0.86 -24.98
N LYS A 515 2.98 -2.18 -24.76
CA LYS A 515 4.13 -3.08 -24.98
C LYS A 515 4.27 -3.61 -26.41
N ASP A 516 3.19 -3.64 -27.19
CA ASP A 516 3.21 -4.33 -28.49
C ASP A 516 3.88 -3.51 -29.61
N GLN A 517 4.98 -4.08 -30.14
CA GLN A 517 5.69 -3.81 -31.40
C GLN A 517 6.64 -2.60 -31.48
N GLY A 518 7.85 -2.82 -30.96
CA GLY A 518 9.10 -2.29 -31.51
C GLY A 518 9.80 -3.33 -32.38
#